data_AF-F7SYP9-F1
#
_entry.id   AF-F7SYP9-F1
#
_cell.length_a   1.000
_cell.length_b   1.000
_cell.length_c   1.000
_cell.angle_alpha   90.00
_cell.angle_beta   90.00
_cell.angle_gamma   90.00
#
_symmetry.space_group_name_H-M   'P 1'
#
loop_
_entity.id
_entity.type
_entity.pdbx_description
1 polymer ?
#
loop_
_entity_poly.entity_id
_entity_poly.type
_entity_poly.pdbx_seq_one_letter_code
_entity_poly.pdbx_strand_id
1 'polypeptide(L)'
;MSFRNRAAQLLCLVGLGVLAAPALAINCQKASSPSEKLICSDRKAVAADAELNRAYAAVLKQAPDEEIRKMLVDSQRRWIEARDRALEGLTDDSDALQDDKTPGGLAADMILNRVAALKEIRKGDKLPAMIATALRQREFNKQFTGGPFAGFDVSCDVLPRDYKYYGCFAIRHYQNNDRICSAEEYWATGSVYAQRYVAKVVDNKPVPVASCSFNGVDANCPGGISDDAHWNTGPDVHKVDYSSTPLPKVDGEVHDDDEYGWLKACLTDPSFPLSNPKDAGR
;
A
#
# COMPACT_ATOMS: atom_id res chain seq x y z
N MET A 1 69.00 4.40 -17.79
CA MET A 1 68.46 3.35 -16.91
C MET A 1 67.35 3.95 -16.05
N SER A 2 66.12 3.53 -16.38
CA SER A 2 64.81 3.63 -15.71
C SER A 2 64.64 4.45 -14.40
N PHE A 3 63.84 5.51 -14.47
CA PHE A 3 63.12 6.10 -13.33
C PHE A 3 61.70 5.48 -13.30
N ARG A 4 61.35 4.81 -12.20
CA ARG A 4 60.05 4.13 -12.00
C ARG A 4 58.96 5.14 -11.61
N ASN A 5 57.91 5.15 -12.43
CA ASN A 5 56.60 5.78 -12.23
C ASN A 5 56.03 5.59 -10.82
N ARG A 6 55.54 6.68 -10.21
CA ARG A 6 54.48 6.63 -9.19
C ARG A 6 53.21 7.21 -9.80
N ALA A 7 52.27 6.33 -10.12
CA ALA A 7 50.95 6.68 -10.63
C ALA A 7 50.13 7.39 -9.53
N ALA A 8 49.52 8.51 -9.91
CA ALA A 8 48.59 9.26 -9.07
C ALA A 8 47.25 8.50 -8.96
N GLN A 9 46.80 8.26 -7.73
CA GLN A 9 45.43 7.80 -7.45
C GLN A 9 44.51 9.02 -7.32
N LEU A 10 43.70 9.28 -8.36
CA LEU A 10 42.53 10.14 -8.24
C LEU A 10 41.39 9.34 -7.57
N LEU A 11 40.99 9.76 -6.37
CA LEU A 11 39.76 9.34 -5.72
C LEU A 11 38.58 10.15 -6.30
N CYS A 12 37.87 9.56 -7.27
CA CYS A 12 36.54 10.05 -7.66
C CYS A 12 35.51 9.63 -6.60
N LEU A 13 35.14 10.57 -5.72
CA LEU A 13 33.94 10.47 -4.90
C LEU A 13 32.71 10.66 -5.79
N VAL A 14 32.18 9.57 -6.34
CA VAL A 14 30.85 9.57 -6.98
C VAL A 14 29.82 9.52 -5.86
N GLY A 15 29.33 10.69 -5.46
CA GLY A 15 28.15 10.79 -4.59
C GLY A 15 26.93 10.26 -5.34
N LEU A 16 26.38 9.13 -4.92
CA LEU A 16 25.05 8.69 -5.32
C LEU A 16 24.02 9.66 -4.71
N GLY A 17 23.67 10.69 -5.47
CA GLY A 17 22.46 11.46 -5.22
C GLY A 17 21.26 10.58 -5.51
N VAL A 18 20.47 10.26 -4.49
CA VAL A 18 19.11 9.75 -4.67
C VAL A 18 18.34 10.83 -5.42
N LEU A 19 18.08 10.60 -6.71
CA LEU A 19 17.25 11.48 -7.53
C LEU A 19 15.82 11.39 -6.98
N ALA A 20 15.46 12.31 -6.09
CA ALA A 20 14.07 12.64 -5.88
C ALA A 20 13.53 13.13 -7.22
N ALA A 21 12.75 12.28 -7.91
CA ALA A 21 12.07 12.69 -9.13
C ALA A 21 11.27 13.96 -8.78
N PRO A 22 11.51 15.08 -9.49
CA PRO A 22 10.71 16.26 -9.23
C PRO A 22 9.32 15.91 -9.76
N ALA A 23 8.35 15.78 -8.86
CA ALA A 23 6.95 15.88 -9.23
C ALA A 23 6.72 17.32 -9.68
N LEU A 24 7.04 17.54 -10.96
CA LEU A 24 6.65 18.74 -11.68
C LEU A 24 5.26 18.46 -12.24
N ALA A 25 4.42 19.48 -12.17
CA ALA A 25 3.15 19.49 -12.89
C ALA A 25 3.34 19.04 -14.34
N ILE A 26 2.33 18.36 -14.87
CA ILE A 26 2.33 17.86 -16.24
C ILE A 26 2.67 19.01 -17.17
N ASN A 27 3.72 18.82 -17.96
CA ASN A 27 4.10 19.80 -18.97
C ASN A 27 3.24 19.58 -20.22
N CYS A 28 2.16 20.34 -20.35
CA CYS A 28 1.22 20.20 -21.45
C CYS A 28 1.81 20.41 -22.85
N GLN A 29 2.97 21.08 -22.98
CA GLN A 29 3.67 21.19 -24.27
C GLN A 29 4.39 19.89 -24.67
N LYS A 30 4.62 19.00 -23.70
CA LYS A 30 5.32 17.72 -23.86
C LYS A 30 4.43 16.51 -23.55
N ALA A 31 3.14 16.73 -23.30
CA ALA A 31 2.17 15.67 -23.01
C ALA A 31 2.15 14.63 -24.14
N SER A 32 2.34 13.37 -23.77
CA SER A 32 2.56 12.28 -24.70
C SER A 32 1.61 11.11 -24.47
N SER A 33 1.29 10.78 -23.20
CA SER A 33 0.32 9.73 -22.88
C SER A 33 -1.11 10.21 -23.14
N PRO A 34 -2.08 9.28 -23.33
CA PRO A 34 -3.49 9.64 -23.40
C PRO A 34 -3.97 10.40 -22.16
N SER A 35 -3.57 9.95 -20.95
CA SER A 35 -3.93 10.60 -19.69
C SER A 35 -3.40 12.03 -19.57
N GLU A 36 -2.13 12.27 -19.97
CA GLU A 36 -1.53 13.60 -19.97
C GLU A 36 -2.24 14.53 -20.95
N LYS A 37 -2.53 14.05 -22.18
CA LYS A 37 -3.28 14.83 -23.17
C LYS A 37 -4.68 15.17 -22.68
N LEU A 38 -5.35 14.21 -22.03
CA LEU A 38 -6.67 14.43 -21.47
C LEU A 38 -6.64 15.50 -20.38
N ILE A 39 -5.73 15.39 -19.42
CA ILE A 39 -5.54 16.41 -18.37
C ILE A 39 -5.25 17.78 -18.98
N CYS A 40 -4.38 17.83 -19.99
CA CYS A 40 -4.02 19.08 -20.65
C CYS A 40 -5.11 19.69 -21.56
N SER A 41 -6.13 18.92 -21.91
CA SER A 41 -7.28 19.41 -22.66
C SER A 41 -8.29 20.16 -21.79
N ASP A 42 -8.22 20.00 -20.46
CA ASP A 42 -9.14 20.62 -19.51
C ASP A 42 -8.43 21.58 -18.55
N ARG A 43 -8.87 22.85 -18.53
CA ARG A 43 -8.26 23.88 -17.68
C ARG A 43 -8.37 23.62 -16.18
N LYS A 44 -9.44 22.96 -15.72
CA LYS A 44 -9.60 22.61 -14.30
C LYS A 44 -8.67 21.47 -13.93
N ALA A 45 -8.51 20.47 -14.79
CA ALA A 45 -7.58 19.36 -14.58
C ALA A 45 -6.12 19.85 -14.50
N VAL A 46 -5.71 20.78 -15.38
CA VAL A 46 -4.38 21.42 -15.29
C VAL A 46 -4.19 22.18 -13.98
N ALA A 47 -5.20 22.94 -13.53
CA ALA A 47 -5.13 23.66 -12.27
C ALA A 47 -5.04 22.71 -11.05
N ALA A 48 -5.80 21.62 -11.08
CA ALA A 48 -5.77 20.57 -10.07
C ALA A 48 -4.40 19.88 -10.02
N ASP A 49 -3.79 19.57 -11.16
CA ASP A 49 -2.46 18.96 -11.23
C ASP A 49 -1.39 19.88 -10.62
N ALA A 50 -1.45 21.19 -10.91
CA ALA A 50 -0.57 22.16 -10.26
C ALA A 50 -0.76 22.18 -8.72
N GLU A 51 -1.99 22.00 -8.24
CA GLU A 51 -2.26 21.88 -6.80
C GLU A 51 -1.75 20.58 -6.20
N LEU A 52 -1.92 19.46 -6.87
CA LEU A 52 -1.37 18.16 -6.48
C LEU A 52 0.13 18.23 -6.24
N ASN A 53 0.88 18.84 -7.15
CA ASN A 53 2.32 18.98 -7.00
C ASN A 53 2.71 19.84 -5.79
N ARG A 54 1.95 20.90 -5.50
CA ARG A 54 2.15 21.71 -4.27
C ARG A 54 1.84 20.90 -3.01
N ALA A 55 0.73 20.16 -2.99
CA ALA A 55 0.32 19.33 -1.86
C ALA A 55 1.32 18.20 -1.59
N TYR A 56 1.76 17.52 -2.65
CA TYR A 56 2.76 16.46 -2.59
C TYR A 56 4.11 16.98 -2.08
N ALA A 57 4.60 18.11 -2.61
CA ALA A 57 5.81 18.75 -2.10
C ALA A 57 5.68 19.16 -0.63
N ALA A 58 4.49 19.57 -0.17
CA ALA A 58 4.24 19.94 1.21
C ALA A 58 4.22 18.73 2.16
N VAL A 59 3.59 17.61 1.78
CA VAL A 59 3.58 16.40 2.63
C VAL A 59 4.97 15.77 2.70
N LEU A 60 5.73 15.77 1.59
CA LEU A 60 7.11 15.27 1.57
C LEU A 60 8.06 16.03 2.51
N LYS A 61 7.80 17.33 2.76
CA LYS A 61 8.56 18.14 3.73
C LYS A 61 8.21 17.83 5.18
N GLN A 62 7.06 17.22 5.42
CA GLN A 62 6.60 16.82 6.75
C GLN A 62 7.00 15.39 7.11
N ALA A 63 7.58 14.64 6.18
CA ALA A 63 8.10 13.30 6.45
C ALA A 63 9.19 13.38 7.54
N PRO A 64 9.05 12.64 8.66
CA PRO A 64 10.00 12.70 9.77
C PRO A 64 11.34 12.03 9.48
N ASP A 65 11.39 11.14 8.48
CA ASP A 65 12.57 10.38 8.10
C ASP A 65 12.44 9.86 6.65
N GLU A 66 13.51 9.22 6.16
CA GLU A 66 13.59 8.72 4.79
C GLU A 66 12.64 7.55 4.51
N GLU A 67 12.31 6.73 5.51
CA GLU A 67 11.37 5.61 5.34
C GLU A 67 9.96 6.13 5.05
N ILE A 68 9.48 7.07 5.86
CA ILE A 68 8.18 7.72 5.63
C ILE A 68 8.20 8.53 4.33
N ARG A 69 9.32 9.21 4.03
CA ARG A 69 9.46 9.94 2.77
C ARG A 69 9.36 9.00 1.56
N LYS A 70 10.04 7.86 1.59
CA LYS A 70 10.00 6.83 0.56
C LYS A 70 8.59 6.24 0.41
N MET A 71 7.91 5.95 1.52
CA MET A 71 6.52 5.50 1.52
C MET A 71 5.61 6.49 0.78
N LEU A 72 5.73 7.80 1.05
CA LEU A 72 4.95 8.83 0.35
C LEU A 72 5.25 8.88 -1.16
N VAL A 73 6.51 8.67 -1.56
CA VAL A 73 6.90 8.58 -2.98
C VAL A 73 6.27 7.37 -3.64
N ASP A 74 6.31 6.21 -2.97
CA ASP A 74 5.77 4.94 -3.47
C ASP A 74 4.22 5.03 -3.59
N SER A 75 3.56 5.60 -2.59
CA SER A 75 2.13 5.91 -2.59
C SER A 75 1.74 6.84 -3.74
N GLN A 76 2.48 7.94 -3.96
CA GLN A 76 2.18 8.87 -5.04
C GLN A 76 2.36 8.24 -6.42
N ARG A 77 3.38 7.39 -6.60
CA ARG A 77 3.59 6.63 -7.84
C ARG A 77 2.42 5.68 -8.11
N ARG A 78 2.00 4.88 -7.13
CA ARG A 78 0.84 3.97 -7.29
C ARG A 78 -0.42 4.74 -7.66
N TRP A 79 -0.64 5.92 -7.06
CA TRP A 79 -1.78 6.76 -7.41
C TRP A 79 -1.71 7.29 -8.85
N ILE A 80 -0.54 7.73 -9.33
CA ILE A 80 -0.36 8.17 -10.72
C ILE A 80 -0.67 7.02 -11.68
N GLU A 81 -0.14 5.82 -11.42
CA GLU A 81 -0.37 4.63 -12.24
C GLU A 81 -1.86 4.25 -12.28
N ALA A 82 -2.55 4.27 -11.13
CA ALA A 82 -3.99 4.00 -11.06
C ALA A 82 -4.82 5.06 -11.79
N ARG A 83 -4.47 6.34 -11.63
CA ARG A 83 -5.10 7.45 -12.36
C ARG A 83 -4.94 7.25 -13.86
N ASP A 84 -3.74 6.95 -14.33
CA ASP A 84 -3.44 6.83 -15.76
C ASP A 84 -4.21 5.65 -16.37
N ARG A 85 -4.23 4.48 -15.72
CA ARG A 85 -5.06 3.33 -16.16
C ARG A 85 -6.54 3.69 -16.26
N ALA A 86 -7.08 4.38 -15.26
CA ALA A 86 -8.48 4.77 -15.23
C ALA A 86 -8.82 5.77 -16.34
N LEU A 87 -7.97 6.78 -16.56
CA LEU A 87 -8.18 7.79 -17.60
C LEU A 87 -8.01 7.21 -19.01
N GLU A 88 -7.10 6.26 -19.21
CA GLU A 88 -6.95 5.53 -20.48
C GLU A 88 -8.19 4.69 -20.79
N GLY A 89 -8.74 3.96 -19.80
CA GLY A 89 -9.98 3.21 -19.98
C GLY A 89 -11.16 4.07 -20.43
N LEU A 90 -11.24 5.32 -19.96
CA LEU A 90 -12.28 6.29 -20.37
C LEU A 90 -12.10 6.82 -21.79
N THR A 91 -10.88 6.82 -22.31
CA THR A 91 -10.66 7.16 -23.73
C THR A 91 -11.11 6.05 -24.66
N ASP A 92 -11.16 4.80 -24.17
CA ASP A 92 -11.56 3.63 -24.94
C ASP A 92 -13.08 3.33 -24.85
N ASP A 93 -13.73 3.72 -23.75
CA ASP A 93 -15.17 3.50 -23.50
C ASP A 93 -15.84 4.72 -22.84
N SER A 94 -16.35 5.64 -23.65
CA SER A 94 -16.98 6.89 -23.19
C SER A 94 -18.35 6.69 -22.54
N ASP A 95 -19.00 5.54 -22.75
CA ASP A 95 -20.31 5.20 -22.19
C ASP A 95 -20.19 4.80 -20.71
N ALA A 96 -18.96 4.66 -20.19
CA ALA A 96 -18.67 4.43 -18.78
C ALA A 96 -18.84 5.67 -17.89
N LEU A 97 -19.07 6.85 -18.47
CA LEU A 97 -19.27 8.10 -17.75
C LEU A 97 -20.72 8.33 -17.36
N GLN A 98 -20.94 8.95 -16.20
CA GLN A 98 -22.26 9.49 -15.84
C GLN A 98 -22.56 10.70 -16.75
N ASP A 99 -23.82 10.84 -17.16
CA ASP A 99 -24.29 11.80 -18.19
C ASP A 99 -23.85 13.26 -18.00
N ASP A 100 -23.51 13.68 -16.78
CA ASP A 100 -23.11 15.05 -16.44
C ASP A 100 -21.59 15.31 -16.40
N LYS A 101 -20.75 14.27 -16.51
CA LYS A 101 -19.29 14.41 -16.39
C LYS A 101 -18.57 14.27 -17.72
N THR A 102 -17.71 15.25 -18.01
CA THR A 102 -16.70 15.13 -19.06
C THR A 102 -15.49 14.34 -18.56
N PRO A 103 -14.75 13.63 -19.42
CA PRO A 103 -13.53 12.94 -19.01
C PRO A 103 -12.49 13.87 -18.36
N GLY A 104 -12.38 15.13 -18.84
CA GLY A 104 -11.52 16.15 -18.25
C GLY A 104 -11.98 16.61 -16.86
N GLY A 105 -13.29 16.77 -16.66
CA GLY A 105 -13.86 17.07 -15.35
C GLY A 105 -13.62 15.95 -14.34
N LEU A 106 -13.76 14.69 -14.77
CA LEU A 106 -13.44 13.55 -13.92
C LEU A 106 -11.95 13.49 -13.57
N ALA A 107 -11.05 13.74 -14.52
CA ALA A 107 -9.62 13.85 -14.23
C ALA A 107 -9.33 14.91 -13.16
N ALA A 108 -10.00 16.08 -13.24
CA ALA A 108 -9.88 17.12 -12.22
C ALA A 108 -10.34 16.62 -10.83
N ASP A 109 -11.49 15.94 -10.75
CA ASP A 109 -12.02 15.38 -9.50
C ASP A 109 -11.07 14.35 -8.88
N MET A 110 -10.52 13.43 -9.67
CA MET A 110 -9.55 12.43 -9.20
C MET A 110 -8.31 13.11 -8.59
N ILE A 111 -7.79 14.13 -9.27
CA ILE A 111 -6.62 14.89 -8.81
C ILE A 111 -6.94 15.65 -7.51
N LEU A 112 -8.10 16.29 -7.42
CA LEU A 112 -8.52 17.02 -6.22
C LEU A 112 -8.79 16.10 -5.02
N ASN A 113 -9.33 14.90 -5.24
CA ASN A 113 -9.47 13.89 -4.19
C ASN A 113 -8.10 13.47 -3.64
N ARG A 114 -7.10 13.29 -4.52
CA ARG A 114 -5.73 13.02 -4.09
C ARG A 114 -5.12 14.17 -3.30
N VAL A 115 -5.33 15.41 -3.74
CA VAL A 115 -4.91 16.60 -2.98
C VAL A 115 -5.52 16.58 -1.57
N ALA A 116 -6.80 16.25 -1.45
CA ALA A 116 -7.48 16.15 -0.17
C ALA A 116 -6.86 15.06 0.71
N ALA A 117 -6.61 13.86 0.17
CA ALA A 117 -5.97 12.76 0.89
C ALA A 117 -4.56 13.12 1.40
N LEU A 118 -3.73 13.78 0.58
CA LEU A 118 -2.38 14.22 0.97
C LEU A 118 -2.40 15.29 2.07
N LYS A 119 -3.49 16.05 2.17
CA LYS A 119 -3.68 17.12 3.16
C LYS A 119 -4.50 16.68 4.37
N GLU A 120 -5.10 15.50 4.34
CA GLU A 120 -6.01 15.03 5.39
C GLU A 120 -5.26 14.99 6.72
N ILE A 121 -5.84 15.61 7.75
CA ILE A 121 -5.38 15.49 9.14
C ILE A 121 -6.58 14.99 9.92
N ARG A 122 -6.45 13.78 10.49
CA ARG A 122 -7.52 13.18 11.29
C ARG A 122 -7.66 13.90 12.62
N LYS A 123 -8.86 13.81 13.19
CA LYS A 123 -9.13 14.39 14.50
C LYS A 123 -8.15 13.84 15.55
N GLY A 124 -7.34 14.72 16.13
CA GLY A 124 -6.34 14.37 17.14
C GLY A 124 -4.91 14.17 16.60
N ASP A 125 -4.75 14.00 15.28
CA ASP A 125 -3.43 13.90 14.67
C ASP A 125 -2.81 15.30 14.48
N LYS A 126 -1.47 15.37 14.56
CA LYS A 126 -0.68 16.59 14.30
C LYS A 126 0.00 16.58 12.93
N LEU A 127 -0.03 15.43 12.27
CA LEU A 127 0.61 15.16 10.99
C LEU A 127 -0.46 14.69 10.00
N PRO A 128 -0.19 14.80 8.69
CA PRO A 128 -1.03 14.22 7.65
C PRO A 128 -1.33 12.74 7.91
N ALA A 129 -2.56 12.32 7.60
CA ALA A 129 -3.12 11.03 7.97
C ALA A 129 -2.27 9.83 7.51
N MET A 130 -1.70 9.91 6.30
CA MET A 130 -0.78 8.87 5.79
C MET A 130 0.49 8.74 6.63
N ILE A 131 1.08 9.88 7.05
CA ILE A 131 2.25 9.89 7.93
C ILE A 131 1.88 9.34 9.30
N ALA A 132 0.78 9.81 9.88
CA ALA A 132 0.33 9.35 11.19
C ALA A 132 0.03 7.84 11.21
N THR A 133 -0.58 7.31 10.15
CA THR A 133 -0.84 5.88 9.97
C THR A 133 0.45 5.08 9.91
N ALA A 134 1.40 5.48 9.08
CA ALA A 134 2.70 4.80 9.00
C ALA A 134 3.48 4.85 10.33
N LEU A 135 3.35 5.93 11.10
CA LEU A 135 3.95 6.00 12.44
C LEU A 135 3.30 5.03 13.44
N ARG A 136 1.97 4.84 13.37
CA ARG A 136 1.25 3.85 14.19
C ARG A 136 1.66 2.42 13.81
N GLN A 137 1.71 2.11 12.52
CA GLN A 137 2.21 0.82 12.01
C GLN A 137 3.62 0.54 12.51
N ARG A 138 4.52 1.53 12.41
CA ARG A 138 5.88 1.40 12.91
C ARG A 138 5.93 1.12 14.40
N GLU A 139 5.11 1.82 15.20
CA GLU A 139 5.04 1.59 16.64
C GLU A 139 4.52 0.19 16.98
N PHE A 140 3.47 -0.27 16.29
CA PHE A 140 2.96 -1.62 16.45
C PHE A 140 4.03 -2.66 16.13
N ASN A 141 4.74 -2.49 15.00
CA ASN A 141 5.75 -3.42 14.49
C ASN A 141 6.99 -3.55 15.39
N LYS A 142 7.34 -2.54 16.20
CA LYS A 142 8.48 -2.60 17.15
C LYS A 142 8.35 -3.68 18.21
N GLN A 143 7.14 -4.18 18.45
CA GLN A 143 6.88 -5.24 19.42
C GLN A 143 7.38 -6.62 18.96
N PHE A 144 7.73 -6.76 17.68
CA PHE A 144 8.08 -8.03 17.05
C PHE A 144 9.50 -7.99 16.49
N THR A 145 10.10 -9.15 16.27
CA THR A 145 11.43 -9.23 15.66
C THR A 145 11.47 -8.71 14.23
N GLY A 146 10.32 -8.67 13.54
CA GLY A 146 10.25 -8.50 12.10
C GLY A 146 10.91 -9.68 11.38
N GLY A 147 11.39 -9.42 10.16
CA GLY A 147 12.08 -10.41 9.34
C GLY A 147 11.90 -10.16 7.84
N PRO A 148 12.45 -11.05 6.99
CA PRO A 148 12.42 -10.89 5.54
C PRO A 148 11.01 -11.01 4.95
N PHE A 149 10.08 -11.68 5.65
CA PHE A 149 8.71 -11.87 5.18
C PHE A 149 7.74 -10.80 5.70
N ALA A 150 8.17 -9.93 6.61
CA ALA A 150 7.33 -8.85 7.11
C ALA A 150 7.27 -7.67 6.13
N GLY A 151 6.12 -7.01 6.05
CA GLY A 151 5.91 -5.80 5.27
C GLY A 151 4.55 -5.77 4.58
N PHE A 152 4.37 -4.77 3.74
CA PHE A 152 3.12 -4.47 3.07
C PHE A 152 3.29 -4.66 1.56
N ASP A 153 2.52 -5.57 0.99
CA ASP A 153 2.30 -5.65 -0.45
C ASP A 153 0.97 -4.97 -0.76
N VAL A 154 1.02 -3.87 -1.51
CA VAL A 154 -0.13 -2.95 -1.66
C VAL A 154 -0.39 -2.70 -3.13
N SER A 155 -1.62 -2.99 -3.54
CA SER A 155 -2.16 -2.68 -4.85
C SER A 155 -3.27 -1.65 -4.70
N CYS A 156 -3.27 -0.63 -5.56
CA CYS A 156 -4.29 0.40 -5.53
C CYS A 156 -4.90 0.59 -6.90
N ASP A 157 -6.19 0.88 -6.91
CA ASP A 157 -6.92 1.14 -8.14
C ASP A 157 -8.00 2.22 -7.95
N VAL A 158 -8.51 2.71 -9.08
CA VAL A 158 -9.69 3.57 -9.10
C VAL A 158 -10.89 2.70 -9.43
N LEU A 159 -11.81 2.54 -8.48
CA LEU A 159 -12.92 1.61 -8.60
C LEU A 159 -13.95 2.10 -9.65
N PRO A 160 -14.53 1.19 -10.47
CA PRO A 160 -15.47 1.53 -11.53
C PRO A 160 -16.82 2.12 -11.04
N ARG A 161 -17.59 2.69 -11.99
CA ARG A 161 -18.93 3.34 -11.90
C ARG A 161 -18.98 4.84 -11.65
N ASP A 162 -18.12 5.37 -10.79
CA ASP A 162 -18.03 6.83 -10.60
C ASP A 162 -16.60 7.36 -10.65
N TYR A 163 -15.62 6.44 -10.83
CA TYR A 163 -14.18 6.72 -10.91
C TYR A 163 -13.70 7.66 -9.78
N LYS A 164 -14.42 7.65 -8.66
CA LYS A 164 -14.20 8.57 -7.55
C LYS A 164 -13.34 7.92 -6.47
N TYR A 165 -13.47 6.61 -6.32
CA TYR A 165 -12.86 5.87 -5.22
C TYR A 165 -11.51 5.32 -5.64
N TYR A 166 -10.44 6.05 -5.31
CA TYR A 166 -9.12 5.47 -5.21
C TYR A 166 -9.05 4.64 -3.92
N GLY A 167 -8.90 3.32 -4.07
CA GLY A 167 -8.81 2.38 -2.96
C GLY A 167 -7.52 1.58 -3.04
N CYS A 168 -6.90 1.37 -1.90
CA CYS A 168 -5.74 0.50 -1.76
C CYS A 168 -6.11 -0.75 -0.99
N PHE A 169 -5.70 -1.89 -1.52
CA PHE A 169 -5.86 -3.23 -0.97
C PHE A 169 -4.47 -3.79 -0.69
N ALA A 170 -4.33 -4.60 0.34
CA ALA A 170 -3.02 -5.04 0.77
C ALA A 170 -3.01 -6.48 1.30
N ILE A 171 -1.89 -7.14 1.06
CA ILE A 171 -1.43 -8.25 1.88
C ILE A 171 -0.42 -7.68 2.86
N ARG A 172 -0.78 -7.75 4.15
CA ARG A 172 0.02 -7.27 5.27
C ARG A 172 0.65 -8.46 5.95
N HIS A 173 1.96 -8.50 6.01
CA HIS A 173 2.71 -9.57 6.66
C HIS A 173 3.43 -9.05 7.92
N TYR A 174 3.23 -9.76 9.02
CA TYR A 174 3.89 -9.50 10.29
C TYR A 174 4.70 -10.72 10.69
N GLN A 175 5.89 -10.51 11.23
CA GLN A 175 6.78 -11.60 11.59
C GLN A 175 7.35 -11.41 12.99
N ASN A 176 7.32 -12.50 13.77
CA ASN A 176 7.95 -12.59 15.08
C ASN A 176 8.65 -13.95 15.22
N ASN A 177 9.97 -13.95 15.28
CA ASN A 177 10.82 -15.14 15.16
C ASN A 177 10.49 -15.95 13.89
N ASP A 178 10.12 -17.22 14.07
CA ASP A 178 9.69 -18.13 13.02
C ASP A 178 8.20 -17.97 12.67
N ARG A 179 7.42 -17.19 13.42
CA ARG A 179 5.98 -17.03 13.16
C ARG A 179 5.73 -15.90 12.15
N ILE A 180 4.88 -16.18 11.16
CA ILE A 180 4.33 -15.16 10.25
C ILE A 180 2.81 -15.14 10.38
N CYS A 181 2.23 -13.96 10.52
CA CYS A 181 0.79 -13.72 10.55
C CYS A 181 0.46 -12.70 9.48
N SER A 182 -0.48 -13.02 8.60
CA SER A 182 -0.82 -12.15 7.47
C SER A 182 -2.31 -11.87 7.41
N ALA A 183 -2.67 -10.64 7.03
CA ALA A 183 -4.02 -10.26 6.64
C ALA A 183 -4.01 -9.83 5.19
N GLU A 184 -4.95 -10.34 4.41
CA GLU A 184 -5.19 -9.91 3.04
C GLU A 184 -6.56 -9.26 2.96
N GLU A 185 -6.61 -8.12 2.29
CA GLU A 185 -7.83 -7.54 1.77
C GLU A 185 -7.72 -7.44 0.26
N TYR A 186 -8.79 -7.81 -0.45
CA TYR A 186 -8.90 -7.61 -1.88
C TYR A 186 -10.33 -7.29 -2.28
N TRP A 187 -10.49 -6.64 -3.43
CA TRP A 187 -11.79 -6.38 -4.03
C TRP A 187 -12.00 -7.29 -5.24
N ALA A 188 -13.14 -7.98 -5.26
CA ALA A 188 -13.56 -8.79 -6.39
C ALA A 188 -15.09 -8.77 -6.48
N THR A 189 -15.64 -8.93 -7.69
CA THR A 189 -17.09 -9.12 -7.89
C THR A 189 -18.00 -8.11 -7.16
N GLY A 190 -17.54 -6.87 -6.97
CA GLY A 190 -18.30 -5.81 -6.28
C GLY A 190 -18.25 -5.81 -4.75
N SER A 191 -17.45 -6.69 -4.13
CA SER A 191 -17.33 -6.85 -2.67
C SER A 191 -15.87 -6.82 -2.22
N VAL A 192 -15.66 -6.41 -0.96
CA VAL A 192 -14.37 -6.56 -0.28
C VAL A 192 -14.33 -7.91 0.42
N TYR A 193 -13.23 -8.63 0.21
CA TYR A 193 -12.91 -9.89 0.85
C TYR A 193 -11.75 -9.68 1.81
N ALA A 194 -11.81 -10.36 2.96
CA ALA A 194 -10.72 -10.37 3.94
C ALA A 194 -10.37 -11.82 4.28
N GLN A 195 -9.07 -12.11 4.26
CA GLN A 195 -8.51 -13.41 4.63
C GLN A 195 -7.38 -13.22 5.63
N ARG A 196 -7.18 -14.21 6.51
CA ARG A 196 -6.07 -14.24 7.46
C ARG A 196 -5.30 -15.53 7.32
N TYR A 197 -3.99 -15.44 7.52
CA TYR A 197 -3.07 -16.56 7.35
C TYR A 197 -2.09 -16.64 8.51
N VAL A 198 -1.71 -17.86 8.82
CA VAL A 198 -0.63 -18.19 9.76
C VAL A 198 0.37 -19.08 9.05
N ALA A 199 1.66 -18.75 9.14
CA ALA A 199 2.73 -19.60 8.67
C ALA A 199 3.87 -19.68 9.70
N LYS A 200 4.76 -20.67 9.50
CA LYS A 200 6.04 -20.76 10.19
C LYS A 200 7.19 -20.74 9.19
N VAL A 201 8.31 -20.15 9.57
CA VAL A 201 9.55 -20.21 8.80
C VAL A 201 10.27 -21.51 9.14
N VAL A 202 10.32 -22.42 8.17
CA VAL A 202 11.08 -23.68 8.25
C VAL A 202 12.08 -23.67 7.11
N ASP A 203 13.37 -23.86 7.41
CA ASP A 203 14.45 -23.83 6.42
C ASP A 203 14.42 -22.57 5.53
N ASN A 204 14.21 -21.41 6.14
CA ASN A 204 14.06 -20.10 5.49
C ASN A 204 12.89 -20.01 4.50
N LYS A 205 11.86 -20.85 4.65
CA LYS A 205 10.65 -20.83 3.81
C LYS A 205 9.39 -20.73 4.65
N PRO A 206 8.42 -19.89 4.28
CA PRO A 206 7.10 -19.90 4.88
C PRO A 206 6.38 -21.22 4.60
N VAL A 207 5.97 -21.89 5.67
CA VAL A 207 5.15 -23.09 5.65
C VAL A 207 3.79 -22.71 6.23
N PRO A 208 2.71 -22.76 5.44
CA PRO A 208 1.35 -22.48 5.91
C PRO A 208 0.95 -23.40 7.07
N VAL A 209 0.27 -22.83 8.06
CA VAL A 209 -0.19 -23.51 9.28
C VAL A 209 -1.70 -23.39 9.41
N ALA A 210 -2.26 -22.22 9.10
CA ALA A 210 -3.70 -22.00 9.18
C ALA A 210 -4.15 -20.86 8.26
N SER A 211 -5.44 -20.88 7.93
CA SER A 211 -6.11 -19.81 7.19
C SER A 211 -7.56 -19.66 7.63
N CYS A 212 -8.18 -18.51 7.34
CA CYS A 212 -9.62 -18.31 7.43
C CYS A 212 -10.04 -17.12 6.55
N SER A 213 -11.33 -16.97 6.30
CA SER A 213 -11.91 -15.84 5.54
C SER A 213 -13.17 -15.27 6.20
N PHE A 214 -13.45 -13.98 5.98
CA PHE A 214 -14.69 -13.34 6.47
C PHE A 214 -15.83 -13.35 5.46
N ASN A 215 -15.52 -13.52 4.17
CA ASN A 215 -16.49 -13.58 3.06
C ASN A 215 -15.95 -14.41 1.88
N GLY A 216 -15.02 -15.35 2.12
CA GLY A 216 -14.32 -16.10 1.07
C GLY A 216 -14.66 -17.59 1.02
N VAL A 217 -13.83 -18.36 0.30
CA VAL A 217 -13.96 -19.81 0.12
C VAL A 217 -13.06 -20.59 1.10
N ASP A 218 -13.07 -20.22 2.38
CA ASP A 218 -12.33 -20.89 3.47
C ASP A 218 -13.21 -20.94 4.75
N ALA A 219 -12.68 -21.50 5.84
CA ALA A 219 -13.34 -21.45 7.15
C ALA A 219 -13.63 -19.99 7.58
N ASN A 220 -14.78 -19.77 8.21
CA ASN A 220 -15.17 -18.46 8.72
C ASN A 220 -14.21 -17.99 9.82
N CYS A 221 -13.58 -16.84 9.66
CA CYS A 221 -12.64 -16.33 10.67
C CYS A 221 -13.30 -16.09 12.04
N PRO A 222 -12.64 -16.47 13.15
CA PRO A 222 -13.04 -16.03 14.49
C PRO A 222 -13.16 -14.50 14.58
N GLY A 223 -14.22 -14.04 15.27
CA GLY A 223 -14.61 -12.63 15.30
C GLY A 223 -15.56 -12.20 14.18
N GLY A 224 -15.89 -13.10 13.25
CA GLY A 224 -16.92 -12.89 12.23
C GLY A 224 -18.35 -13.08 12.76
N ILE A 225 -19.33 -12.98 11.86
CA ILE A 225 -20.76 -13.12 12.18
C ILE A 225 -21.24 -14.58 12.31
N SER A 226 -20.39 -15.56 11.97
CA SER A 226 -20.78 -16.98 11.95
C SER A 226 -20.56 -17.65 13.31
N ASP A 227 -21.56 -18.44 13.74
CA ASP A 227 -21.51 -19.21 14.99
C ASP A 227 -20.53 -20.41 14.93
N ASP A 228 -20.09 -20.79 13.72
CA ASP A 228 -19.14 -21.88 13.46
C ASP A 228 -17.71 -21.40 13.16
N ALA A 229 -17.40 -20.13 13.45
CA ALA A 229 -16.12 -19.53 13.11
C ALA A 229 -14.93 -20.26 13.74
N HIS A 230 -13.96 -20.64 12.89
CA HIS A 230 -12.75 -21.35 13.27
C HIS A 230 -11.63 -21.14 12.25
N TRP A 231 -10.41 -21.47 12.64
CA TRP A 231 -9.27 -21.53 11.73
C TRP A 231 -9.26 -22.85 10.97
N ASN A 232 -9.09 -22.82 9.65
CA ASN A 232 -8.72 -23.98 8.88
C ASN A 232 -7.27 -24.34 9.21
N THR A 233 -7.05 -25.51 9.81
CA THR A 233 -5.72 -26.09 10.10
C THR A 233 -5.54 -27.45 9.42
N GLY A 234 -6.37 -27.74 8.42
CA GLY A 234 -6.41 -29.02 7.71
C GLY A 234 -5.35 -29.14 6.61
N PRO A 235 -5.43 -30.19 5.77
CA PRO A 235 -4.50 -30.35 4.64
C PRO A 235 -4.65 -29.27 3.56
N ASP A 236 -5.83 -28.64 3.47
CA ASP A 236 -6.20 -27.68 2.43
C ASP A 236 -6.11 -26.21 2.92
N VAL A 237 -5.16 -25.90 3.80
CA VAL A 237 -4.89 -24.53 4.23
C VAL A 237 -4.56 -23.66 3.02
N HIS A 238 -5.25 -22.52 2.91
CA HIS A 238 -4.98 -21.54 1.88
C HIS A 238 -3.62 -20.90 2.09
N LYS A 239 -2.94 -20.62 0.97
CA LYS A 239 -1.57 -20.13 0.96
C LYS A 239 -1.56 -18.73 0.42
N VAL A 240 -0.70 -17.91 1.01
CA VAL A 240 -0.36 -16.59 0.51
C VAL A 240 1.00 -16.66 -0.18
N ASP A 241 1.14 -15.95 -1.28
CA ASP A 241 2.42 -15.82 -1.97
C ASP A 241 3.28 -14.79 -1.23
N TYR A 242 4.36 -15.27 -0.62
CA TYR A 242 5.31 -14.40 0.05
C TYR A 242 6.32 -13.83 -0.94
N SER A 243 6.48 -12.51 -0.93
CA SER A 243 7.45 -11.83 -1.80
C SER A 243 8.86 -12.40 -1.64
N SER A 244 9.54 -12.60 -2.77
CA SER A 244 10.97 -12.97 -2.80
C SER A 244 11.89 -11.78 -2.55
N THR A 245 11.35 -10.55 -2.56
CA THR A 245 12.08 -9.32 -2.29
C THR A 245 11.54 -8.63 -1.03
N PRO A 246 12.37 -7.87 -0.30
CA PRO A 246 11.92 -7.16 0.89
C PRO A 246 10.78 -6.19 0.58
N LEU A 247 9.67 -6.34 1.32
CA LEU A 247 8.52 -5.43 1.25
C LEU A 247 8.74 -4.16 2.09
N PRO A 248 8.10 -3.03 1.72
CA PRO A 248 8.00 -1.86 2.59
C PRO A 248 7.50 -2.22 3.98
N LYS A 249 8.07 -1.62 5.03
CA LYS A 249 7.71 -1.92 6.43
C LYS A 249 6.51 -1.12 6.95
N VAL A 250 6.09 -0.12 6.20
CA VAL A 250 4.95 0.75 6.49
C VAL A 250 4.31 1.18 5.17
N ASP A 251 3.00 1.42 5.21
CA ASP A 251 2.25 1.99 4.10
C ASP A 251 1.09 2.85 4.61
N GLY A 252 1.18 4.17 4.39
CA GLY A 252 0.21 5.12 4.94
C GLY A 252 -1.18 5.08 4.29
N GLU A 253 -1.34 4.37 3.17
CA GLU A 253 -2.63 4.14 2.51
C GLU A 253 -3.43 2.99 3.17
N VAL A 254 -2.76 2.15 3.95
CA VAL A 254 -3.36 0.93 4.53
C VAL A 254 -3.71 1.20 5.99
N HIS A 255 -4.98 1.01 6.35
CA HIS A 255 -5.44 1.04 7.74
C HIS A 255 -5.55 -0.38 8.26
N ASP A 256 -4.92 -0.66 9.40
CA ASP A 256 -4.74 -2.00 9.94
C ASP A 256 -4.91 -2.05 11.47
N ASP A 257 -5.34 -0.95 12.08
CA ASP A 257 -5.43 -0.81 13.53
C ASP A 257 -6.53 -1.68 14.16
N ASP A 258 -7.54 -2.06 13.39
CA ASP A 258 -8.56 -3.04 13.76
C ASP A 258 -8.05 -4.50 13.78
N GLU A 259 -6.95 -4.78 13.09
CA GLU A 259 -6.33 -6.12 13.04
C GLU A 259 -5.35 -6.36 14.22
N TYR A 260 -4.93 -5.32 14.95
CA TYR A 260 -3.84 -5.42 15.94
C TYR A 260 -4.10 -6.41 17.08
N GLY A 261 -5.36 -6.60 17.47
CA GLY A 261 -5.74 -7.53 18.53
C GLY A 261 -5.36 -8.98 18.21
N TRP A 262 -5.87 -9.51 17.10
CA TRP A 262 -5.58 -10.89 16.70
C TRP A 262 -4.14 -11.05 16.23
N LEU A 263 -3.55 -10.03 15.57
CA LEU A 263 -2.14 -10.08 15.14
C LEU A 263 -1.22 -10.28 16.33
N LYS A 264 -1.45 -9.56 17.42
CA LYS A 264 -0.67 -9.72 18.65
C LYS A 264 -0.80 -11.14 19.22
N ALA A 265 -2.00 -11.68 19.30
CA ALA A 265 -2.23 -13.06 19.72
C ALA A 265 -1.48 -14.05 18.81
N CYS A 266 -1.67 -13.94 17.49
CA CYS A 266 -1.05 -14.81 16.50
C CYS A 266 0.49 -14.83 16.57
N LEU A 267 1.09 -13.65 16.76
CA LEU A 267 2.54 -13.48 16.75
C LEU A 267 3.23 -13.88 18.07
N THR A 268 2.49 -13.98 19.18
CA THR A 268 3.09 -14.14 20.52
C THR A 268 2.58 -15.34 21.31
N ASP A 269 1.38 -15.84 21.03
CA ASP A 269 0.83 -17.01 21.70
C ASP A 269 1.29 -18.31 21.00
N PRO A 270 2.08 -19.18 21.65
CA PRO A 270 2.54 -20.43 21.07
C PRO A 270 1.39 -21.42 20.78
N SER A 271 0.24 -21.27 21.44
CA SER A 271 -0.95 -22.10 21.24
C SER A 271 -1.83 -21.65 20.07
N PHE A 272 -1.59 -20.46 19.50
CA PHE A 272 -2.34 -19.97 18.36
C PHE A 272 -2.06 -20.79 17.09
N PRO A 273 -3.09 -21.12 16.27
CA PRO A 273 -4.51 -20.80 16.40
C PRO A 273 -5.37 -21.88 17.09
N LEU A 274 -4.75 -22.83 17.81
CA LEU A 274 -5.37 -24.05 18.34
C LEU A 274 -6.04 -23.89 19.71
N SER A 275 -5.81 -22.79 20.42
CA SER A 275 -6.64 -22.39 21.57
C SER A 275 -8.10 -22.22 21.12
N ASN A 276 -9.08 -22.75 21.87
CA ASN A 276 -10.52 -22.76 21.58
C ASN A 276 -10.94 -21.70 20.53
N PRO A 277 -11.54 -22.09 19.38
CA PRO A 277 -11.88 -21.16 18.30
C PRO A 277 -12.66 -19.91 18.72
N LYS A 278 -13.40 -19.97 19.83
CA LYS A 278 -14.14 -18.84 20.41
C LYS A 278 -13.27 -17.79 21.12
N ASP A 279 -12.06 -18.16 21.50
CA ASP A 279 -11.11 -17.37 22.29
C ASP A 279 -9.85 -16.98 21.49
N ALA A 280 -9.63 -17.57 20.30
CA ALA A 280 -8.52 -17.23 19.42
C ALA A 280 -8.68 -15.83 18.81
N GLY A 281 -8.06 -14.83 19.43
CA GLY A 281 -8.02 -13.45 18.93
C GLY A 281 -9.12 -12.51 19.43
N ARG A 282 -9.74 -12.81 20.59
CA ARG A 282 -10.56 -11.84 21.35
C ARG A 282 -9.72 -11.02 22.31
#